data_AF-A0A5Q4DWA8-F1
#
_entry.id   AF-A0A5Q4DWA8-F1
#
_cell.length_a   1.000
_cell.length_b   1.000
_cell.length_c   1.000
_cell.angle_alpha   90.00
_cell.angle_beta   90.00
_cell.angle_gamma   90.00
#
_symmetry.space_group_name_H-M   'P 1'
#
loop_
_entity.id
_entity.type
_entity.pdbx_description
1 polymer ?
#
loop_
_entity_poly.entity_id
_entity_poly.type
_entity_poly.pdbx_seq_one_letter_code
_entity_poly.pdbx_strand_id
1 'polypeptide(L)'
;MKGMATYDMMESIRNTNEWMGASARAFASYPMWGLTPNPMFKVMSAWGRVAERSFARMVIKPDWGITSIVGEDGRDHMVEEVVEVPRPFGDLLRFKVHGRPEKERRVLLCAPMSGHYATLLRSTVASLLPDCEVWVTDWHNARDIPVSEG
;
A
#
# COMPACT_ATOMS: atom_id res chain seq x y z
N MET A 1 23.76 12.77 7.68
CA MET A 1 23.22 13.49 8.85
C MET A 1 22.28 14.66 8.51
N LYS A 2 22.58 15.56 7.56
CA LYS A 2 21.68 16.70 7.25
C LYS A 2 20.26 16.32 6.77
N GLY A 3 20.09 15.20 6.06
CA GLY A 3 18.76 14.75 5.60
C GLY A 3 17.86 14.18 6.71
N MET A 4 18.44 13.65 7.80
CA MET A 4 17.66 13.09 8.92
C MET A 4 16.91 14.18 9.69
N ALA A 5 17.55 15.33 9.93
CA ALA A 5 16.91 16.45 10.64
C ALA A 5 15.69 17.02 9.89
N THR A 6 15.73 17.05 8.55
CA THR A 6 14.60 17.48 7.72
C THR A 6 13.49 16.43 7.71
N TYR A 7 13.84 15.14 7.65
CA TYR A 7 12.89 14.05 7.74
C TYR A 7 12.17 14.02 9.10
N ASP A 8 12.92 14.10 10.20
CA ASP A 8 12.37 14.10 11.56
C ASP A 8 11.46 15.30 11.81
N MET A 9 11.79 16.46 11.25
CA MET A 9 10.92 17.64 11.27
C MET A 9 9.62 17.42 10.49
N MET A 10 9.70 16.88 9.27
CA MET A 10 8.51 16.55 8.47
C MET A 10 7.63 15.50 9.15
N GLU A 11 8.23 14.48 9.76
CA GLU A 11 7.53 13.42 10.49
C GLU A 11 6.86 13.96 11.75
N SER A 12 7.51 14.91 12.44
CA SER A 12 6.92 15.61 13.60
C SER A 12 5.71 16.45 13.20
N ILE A 13 5.80 17.18 12.08
CA ILE A 13 4.68 17.95 11.51
C ILE A 13 3.54 17.00 11.13
N ARG A 14 3.84 15.88 10.47
CA ARG A 14 2.85 14.86 10.09
C ARG A 14 2.11 14.34 11.33
N ASN A 15 2.84 13.84 12.34
CA ASN A 15 2.27 13.30 13.57
C ASN A 15 1.42 14.33 14.31
N THR A 16 1.86 15.59 14.35
CA THR A 16 1.10 16.67 15.02
C THR A 16 -0.22 16.94 14.32
N ASN A 17 -0.24 16.96 12.98
CA ASN A 17 -1.47 17.16 12.23
C ASN A 17 -2.43 15.95 12.33
N GLU A 18 -1.91 14.72 12.35
CA GLU A 18 -2.70 13.51 12.60
C GLU A 18 -3.39 13.60 13.98
N TRP A 19 -2.64 13.95 15.02
CA TRP A 19 -3.17 14.15 16.38
C TRP A 19 -4.23 15.25 16.46
N MET A 20 -4.01 16.39 15.80
CA MET A 20 -4.97 17.49 15.73
C MET A 20 -6.28 17.06 15.06
N GLY A 21 -6.19 16.34 13.94
CA GLY A 21 -7.35 15.81 13.23
C GLY A 21 -8.16 14.83 14.08
N ALA A 22 -7.49 13.88 14.72
CA ALA A 22 -8.11 12.90 15.61
C ALA A 22 -8.80 13.57 16.81
N SER A 23 -8.13 14.54 17.43
CA SER A 23 -8.66 15.29 18.57
C SER A 23 -9.90 16.12 18.20
N ALA A 24 -9.85 16.83 17.07
CA ALA A 24 -10.99 17.61 16.58
C ALA A 24 -12.20 16.72 16.26
N ARG A 25 -11.96 15.56 15.63
CA ARG A 25 -13.00 14.57 15.35
C ARG A 25 -13.62 14.03 16.63
N ALA A 26 -12.81 13.64 17.62
CA ALA A 26 -13.28 13.10 18.89
C ALA A 26 -14.11 14.15 19.66
N PHE A 27 -13.59 15.39 19.77
CA PHE A 27 -14.29 16.48 20.42
C PHE A 27 -15.65 16.78 19.77
N ALA A 28 -15.69 16.88 18.44
CA ALA A 28 -16.92 17.20 17.73
C ALA A 28 -17.96 16.06 17.69
N SER A 29 -17.57 14.84 18.06
CA SER A 29 -18.44 13.66 18.07
C SER A 29 -19.05 13.37 19.45
N TYR A 30 -18.79 14.20 20.48
CA TYR A 30 -19.40 14.02 21.79
C TYR A 30 -20.93 14.15 21.74
N PRO A 31 -21.68 13.25 22.42
CA PRO A 31 -23.15 13.28 22.41
C PRO A 31 -23.76 14.59 22.89
N MET A 32 -23.08 15.32 23.79
CA MET A 32 -23.52 16.63 24.28
C MET A 32 -23.69 17.65 23.15
N TRP A 33 -22.86 17.60 22.11
CA TRP A 33 -22.97 18.46 20.93
C TRP A 33 -24.10 18.05 19.97
N GLY A 34 -24.62 16.83 20.11
CA GLY A 34 -25.83 16.37 19.42
C GLY A 34 -27.12 16.97 19.99
N LEU A 35 -27.08 17.44 21.25
CA LEU A 35 -28.22 18.07 21.92
C LEU A 35 -28.45 19.51 21.47
N THR A 36 -27.42 20.18 20.94
CA THR A 36 -27.52 21.54 20.39
C THR A 36 -27.17 21.50 18.91
N PRO A 37 -28.16 21.55 17.99
CA PRO A 37 -27.93 21.39 16.56
C PRO A 37 -27.17 22.59 15.98
N ASN A 38 -25.84 22.54 16.07
CA ASN A 38 -24.93 23.51 15.47
C ASN A 38 -24.13 22.84 14.34
N PRO A 39 -24.24 23.34 13.08
CA PRO A 39 -23.55 22.75 11.94
C PRO A 39 -22.02 22.75 12.06
N MET A 40 -21.45 23.64 12.88
CA MET A 40 -20.00 23.73 13.10
C MET A 40 -19.39 22.42 13.58
N PHE A 41 -20.07 21.66 14.45
CA PHE A 41 -19.55 20.38 14.95
C PHE A 41 -19.54 19.30 13.86
N LYS A 42 -20.52 19.31 12.94
CA LYS A 42 -20.50 18.40 11.78
C LYS A 42 -19.33 18.70 10.85
N VAL A 43 -19.08 19.99 10.58
CA VAL A 43 -17.95 20.44 9.75
C VAL A 43 -16.62 20.08 10.43
N MET A 44 -16.49 20.34 11.73
CA MET A 44 -15.29 20.01 12.51
C MET A 44 -15.02 18.50 12.55
N SER A 45 -16.05 17.67 12.72
CA SER A 45 -15.93 16.20 12.69
C SER A 45 -15.50 15.70 11.30
N ALA A 46 -16.07 16.25 10.24
CA ALA A 46 -15.69 15.92 8.87
C ALA A 46 -14.25 16.33 8.55
N TRP A 47 -13.86 17.56 8.91
CA TRP A 47 -12.49 18.05 8.77
C TRP A 47 -11.51 17.18 9.55
N GLY A 48 -11.80 16.89 10.82
CA GLY A 48 -10.95 16.07 11.67
C GLY A 48 -10.72 14.68 11.11
N ARG A 49 -11.77 14.04 10.55
CA ARG A 49 -11.66 12.74 9.87
C ARG A 49 -10.76 12.79 8.62
N VAL A 50 -10.85 13.86 7.83
CA VAL A 50 -10.01 14.03 6.64
C VAL A 50 -8.57 14.30 7.06
N ALA A 51 -8.33 15.22 7.99
CA ALA A 51 -7.00 15.54 8.51
C ALA A 51 -6.33 14.29 9.12
N GLU A 52 -7.00 13.60 10.03
CA GLU A 52 -6.52 12.34 10.63
C GLU A 52 -6.05 11.36 9.55
N ARG A 53 -6.88 11.09 8.53
CA ARG A 53 -6.54 10.13 7.47
C ARG A 53 -5.45 10.63 6.51
N SER A 54 -5.41 11.91 6.20
CA SER A 54 -4.42 12.49 5.29
C SER A 54 -3.01 12.50 5.87
N PHE A 55 -2.92 12.63 7.20
CA PHE A 55 -1.64 12.62 7.91
C PHE A 55 -1.31 11.26 8.52
N ALA A 56 -2.27 10.34 8.61
CA ALA A 56 -2.03 8.97 9.04
C ALA A 56 -0.95 8.31 8.18
N ARG A 57 0.02 7.69 8.85
CA ARG A 57 1.02 6.89 8.16
C ARG A 57 0.35 5.64 7.61
N MET A 58 0.49 5.37 6.32
CA MET A 58 0.15 4.07 5.76
C MET A 58 1.25 3.08 6.17
N VAL A 59 1.11 2.50 7.36
CA VAL A 59 2.11 1.61 7.98
C VAL A 59 2.18 0.24 7.28
N ILE A 60 1.12 -0.14 6.58
CA ILE A 60 0.98 -1.49 6.03
C ILE A 60 0.99 -1.40 4.50
N LYS A 61 1.90 -2.16 3.89
CA LYS A 61 1.89 -2.42 2.45
C LYS A 61 0.52 -3.00 2.07
N PRO A 62 -0.22 -2.39 1.13
CA PRO A 62 -1.47 -2.97 0.67
C PRO A 62 -1.17 -4.28 -0.06
N ASP A 63 -2.02 -5.27 0.17
CA ASP A 63 -1.97 -6.57 -0.50
C ASP A 63 -2.08 -6.42 -2.03
N TRP A 64 -1.66 -7.40 -2.82
CA TRP A 64 -1.90 -7.37 -4.27
C TRP A 64 -3.36 -7.62 -4.60
N GLY A 65 -4.11 -8.37 -3.78
CA GLY A 65 -5.54 -8.56 -3.97
C GLY A 65 -5.93 -9.13 -5.34
N ILE A 66 -5.03 -9.93 -5.95
CA ILE A 66 -5.28 -10.69 -7.18
C ILE A 66 -5.60 -12.11 -6.73
N THR A 67 -6.88 -12.40 -6.52
CA THR A 67 -7.31 -13.71 -6.00
C THR A 67 -7.47 -14.75 -7.10
N SER A 68 -8.02 -14.34 -8.25
CA SER A 68 -8.22 -15.21 -9.40
C SER A 68 -8.16 -14.42 -10.71
N ILE A 69 -7.91 -15.15 -11.80
CA ILE A 69 -8.07 -14.65 -13.17
C ILE A 69 -8.93 -15.61 -13.99
N VAL A 70 -9.66 -15.08 -14.97
CA VAL A 70 -10.44 -15.89 -15.91
C VAL A 70 -9.49 -16.49 -16.95
N GLY A 71 -9.47 -17.81 -17.05
CA GLY A 71 -8.69 -18.54 -18.04
C GLY A 71 -9.37 -18.62 -19.41
N GLU A 72 -8.65 -19.09 -20.41
CA GLU A 72 -9.18 -19.34 -21.76
C GLU A 72 -10.30 -20.39 -21.78
N ASP A 73 -10.33 -21.28 -20.79
CA ASP A 73 -11.38 -22.28 -20.56
C ASP A 73 -12.65 -21.68 -19.92
N GLY A 74 -12.67 -20.37 -19.66
CA GLY A 74 -13.79 -19.66 -19.04
C GLY A 74 -13.96 -19.96 -17.55
N ARG A 75 -12.97 -20.60 -16.90
CA ARG A 75 -12.96 -20.88 -15.46
C ARG A 75 -12.06 -19.90 -14.72
N ASP A 76 -12.35 -19.70 -13.45
CA ASP A 76 -11.50 -18.92 -12.56
C ASP A 76 -10.33 -19.78 -12.09
N HIS A 77 -9.13 -19.28 -12.34
CA HIS A 77 -7.87 -19.86 -11.89
C HIS A 77 -7.34 -19.05 -10.72
N MET A 78 -7.03 -19.73 -9.61
CA MET A 78 -6.50 -19.08 -8.41
C MET A 78 -5.08 -18.56 -8.66
N VAL A 79 -4.81 -17.35 -8.18
CA VAL A 79 -3.48 -16.74 -8.25
C VAL A 79 -2.84 -16.77 -6.87
N GLU A 80 -1.61 -17.24 -6.80
CA GLU A 80 -0.78 -17.29 -5.60
C GLU A 80 0.48 -16.45 -5.80
N GLU A 81 0.82 -15.65 -4.79
CA GLU A 81 2.07 -14.91 -4.74
C GLU A 81 3.17 -15.77 -4.13
N VAL A 82 4.22 -16.03 -4.90
CA VAL A 82 5.35 -16.85 -4.47
C VAL A 82 6.61 -16.00 -4.48
N VAL A 83 7.29 -15.89 -3.33
CA VAL A 83 8.64 -15.31 -3.26
C VAL A 83 9.62 -16.33 -3.82
N GLU A 84 10.13 -16.10 -5.03
CA GLU A 84 11.12 -17.01 -5.64
C GLU A 84 12.55 -16.66 -5.25
N VAL A 85 12.87 -15.37 -5.14
CA VAL A 85 14.22 -14.92 -4.75
C VAL A 85 14.10 -13.84 -3.68
N PRO A 86 14.36 -14.17 -2.41
CA PRO A 86 14.41 -13.17 -1.35
C PRO A 86 15.76 -12.44 -1.37
N ARG A 87 15.77 -11.10 -1.22
CA ARG A 87 17.00 -10.30 -1.05
C ARG A 87 16.79 -9.18 -0.02
N PRO A 88 17.86 -8.65 0.59
CA PRO A 88 17.75 -7.57 1.58
C PRO A 88 17.00 -6.34 1.07
N PHE A 89 17.28 -5.91 -0.17
CA PHE A 89 16.67 -4.72 -0.78
C PHE A 89 15.29 -4.96 -1.42
N GLY A 90 14.91 -6.21 -1.63
CA GLY A 90 13.63 -6.53 -2.23
C GLY A 90 13.54 -7.96 -2.71
N ASP A 91 12.31 -8.43 -2.83
CA ASP A 91 12.00 -9.79 -3.21
C ASP A 91 11.61 -9.86 -4.69
N LEU A 92 11.92 -11.00 -5.31
CA LEU A 92 11.35 -11.36 -6.60
C LEU A 92 10.08 -12.17 -6.37
N LEU A 93 8.93 -11.56 -6.62
CA LEU A 93 7.63 -12.21 -6.55
C LEU A 93 7.26 -12.81 -7.90
N ARG A 94 6.73 -14.03 -7.89
CA ARG A 94 6.05 -14.66 -9.01
C ARG A 94 4.57 -14.79 -8.71
N PHE A 95 3.73 -14.47 -9.69
CA PHE A 95 2.30 -14.70 -9.63
C PHE A 95 1.99 -16.04 -10.29
N LYS A 96 1.83 -17.08 -9.47
CA LYS A 96 1.56 -18.44 -9.94
C LYS A 96 0.06 -18.62 -10.13
N VAL A 97 -0.35 -18.97 -11.35
CA VAL A 97 -1.74 -19.27 -11.67
C VAL A 97 -1.96 -20.78 -11.63
N HIS A 98 -2.84 -21.24 -10.74
CA HIS A 98 -3.16 -22.66 -10.57
C HIS A 98 -4.25 -23.10 -11.55
N GLY A 99 -4.19 -24.36 -12.00
CA GLY A 99 -5.25 -24.94 -12.85
C GLY A 99 -5.06 -24.76 -14.35
N ARG A 100 -3.94 -24.14 -14.77
CA ARG A 100 -3.55 -24.00 -16.18
C ARG A 100 -2.10 -24.43 -16.42
N PRO A 101 -1.73 -24.81 -17.66
CA PRO A 101 -0.32 -25.04 -18.01
C PRO A 101 0.48 -23.73 -17.95
N GLU A 102 1.79 -23.84 -17.71
CA GLU A 102 2.70 -22.70 -17.67
C GLU A 102 2.79 -22.03 -19.05
N LYS A 103 2.69 -20.70 -19.09
CA LYS A 103 2.78 -19.95 -20.35
C LYS A 103 4.24 -19.84 -20.81
N GLU A 104 4.47 -19.91 -22.12
CA GLU A 104 5.82 -19.82 -22.69
C GLU A 104 6.44 -18.43 -22.50
N ARG A 105 5.62 -17.38 -22.60
CA ARG A 105 6.06 -16.00 -22.43
C ARG A 105 6.28 -15.70 -20.96
N ARG A 106 7.49 -15.21 -20.64
CA ARG A 106 7.89 -14.78 -19.29
C ARG A 106 8.12 -13.29 -19.27
N VAL A 107 7.56 -12.59 -18.30
CA VAL A 107 7.67 -11.14 -18.15
C VAL A 107 8.17 -10.79 -16.75
N LEU A 108 9.23 -9.97 -16.70
CA LEU A 108 9.70 -9.33 -15.47
C LEU A 108 9.26 -7.87 -15.48
N LEU A 109 8.46 -7.50 -14.48
CA LEU A 109 8.03 -6.14 -14.20
C LEU A 109 8.94 -5.53 -13.13
N CYS A 110 9.75 -4.55 -13.53
CA CYS A 110 10.57 -3.78 -12.61
C CYS A 110 9.72 -2.65 -12.01
N ALA A 111 9.26 -2.83 -10.77
CA ALA A 111 8.51 -1.79 -10.07
C ALA A 111 9.41 -0.59 -9.74
N PRO A 112 8.92 0.66 -9.80
CA PRO A 112 9.70 1.82 -9.38
C PRO A 112 9.94 1.81 -7.87
N MET A 113 11.14 2.22 -7.44
CA MET A 113 11.49 2.36 -6.01
C MET A 113 10.91 3.61 -5.34
N SER A 114 10.27 4.52 -6.10
CA SER A 114 9.89 5.85 -5.61
C SER A 114 8.59 5.80 -4.78
N GLY A 115 8.73 5.61 -3.47
CA GLY A 115 7.74 5.95 -2.44
C GLY A 115 6.40 5.19 -2.50
N HIS A 116 6.25 4.25 -3.43
CA HIS A 116 5.04 3.47 -3.62
C HIS A 116 5.39 1.98 -3.62
N TYR A 117 4.47 1.17 -3.09
CA TYR A 117 4.59 -0.27 -3.11
C TYR A 117 4.42 -0.82 -4.54
N ALA A 118 5.08 -1.94 -4.85
CA ALA A 118 4.95 -2.59 -6.16
C ALA A 118 3.51 -2.93 -6.52
N THR A 119 2.63 -3.04 -5.51
CA THR A 119 1.19 -3.29 -5.64
C THR A 119 0.42 -2.21 -6.41
N LEU A 120 1.00 -1.04 -6.70
CA LEU A 120 0.41 -0.12 -7.68
C LEU A 120 0.34 -0.70 -9.09
N LEU A 121 1.24 -1.63 -9.43
CA LEU A 121 1.22 -2.36 -10.70
C LEU A 121 0.17 -3.48 -10.71
N ARG A 122 -0.71 -3.58 -9.71
CA ARG A 122 -1.74 -4.62 -9.61
C ARG A 122 -2.53 -4.78 -10.91
N SER A 123 -3.04 -3.69 -11.48
CA SER A 123 -3.81 -3.74 -12.73
C SER A 123 -2.96 -4.24 -13.91
N THR A 124 -1.70 -3.83 -13.98
CA THR A 124 -0.73 -4.28 -14.99
C THR A 124 -0.47 -5.78 -14.85
N VAL A 125 -0.17 -6.27 -13.64
CA VAL A 125 0.03 -7.70 -13.38
C VAL A 125 -1.22 -8.49 -13.75
N ALA A 126 -2.39 -8.08 -13.26
CA ALA A 126 -3.66 -8.74 -13.56
C ALA A 126 -3.95 -8.83 -15.07
N SER A 127 -3.62 -7.78 -15.83
CA SER A 127 -3.81 -7.76 -17.29
C SER A 127 -2.83 -8.64 -18.06
N LEU A 128 -1.65 -8.92 -17.50
CA LEU A 128 -0.61 -9.72 -18.15
C LEU A 128 -0.75 -11.22 -17.85
N LEU A 129 -1.28 -11.55 -16.67
CA LEU A 129 -1.43 -12.94 -16.23
C LEU A 129 -2.14 -13.84 -17.23
N PRO A 130 -3.19 -13.44 -17.97
CA PRO A 130 -3.81 -14.30 -18.98
C PRO A 130 -2.84 -14.81 -20.06
N ASP A 131 -1.87 -13.99 -20.47
CA ASP A 131 -1.03 -14.24 -21.64
C ASP A 131 0.40 -14.68 -21.31
N CYS A 132 0.87 -14.47 -20.08
CA CYS A 132 2.25 -14.75 -19.69
C CYS A 132 2.41 -15.11 -18.20
N GLU A 133 3.57 -15.67 -17.88
CA GLU A 133 4.05 -15.83 -16.52
C GLU A 133 4.70 -14.51 -16.07
N VAL A 134 4.31 -14.01 -14.91
CA VAL A 134 4.67 -12.66 -14.44
C VAL A 134 5.49 -12.73 -13.17
N TRP A 135 6.65 -12.07 -13.21
CA TRP A 135 7.49 -11.76 -12.07
C TRP A 135 7.50 -10.26 -11.81
N VAL A 136 7.57 -9.85 -10.56
CA VAL A 136 7.65 -8.44 -10.15
C VAL A 136 8.75 -8.28 -9.11
N THR A 137 9.54 -7.21 -9.24
CA THR A 137 10.46 -6.78 -8.17
C THR A 137 9.67 -6.03 -7.09
N ASP A 138 9.74 -6.47 -5.85
CA ASP A 138 9.08 -5.84 -4.71
C ASP A 138 10.11 -5.30 -3.72
N TRP A 139 10.18 -3.98 -3.61
CA TRP A 139 11.26 -3.32 -2.86
C TRP A 139 10.93 -3.21 -1.37
N HIS A 140 11.92 -3.53 -0.55
CA HIS A 140 11.89 -3.25 0.88
C HIS A 140 12.17 -1.77 1.14
N ASN A 141 11.64 -1.25 2.24
CA ASN A 141 11.93 0.11 2.64
C ASN A 141 13.39 0.21 3.11
N ALA A 142 14.20 0.98 2.40
CA ALA A 142 15.64 1.09 2.66
C ALA A 142 16.00 1.52 4.09
N ARG A 143 15.11 2.23 4.79
CA ARG A 143 15.32 2.62 6.20
C ARG A 143 15.36 1.43 7.16
N ASP A 144 14.71 0.33 6.77
CA ASP A 144 14.53 -0.86 7.58
C ASP A 144 15.63 -1.91 7.28
N ILE A 145 16.56 -1.59 6.35
CA ILE A 145 17.66 -2.46 5.92
C ILE A 145 18.96 -2.07 6.67
N PRO A 146 19.65 -3.01 7.33
CA PRO A 146 20.95 -2.76 7.95
C PRO A 146 22.02 -2.36 6.92
N VAL A 147 22.90 -1.43 7.29
CA VAL A 147 24.04 -1.00 6.45
C VAL A 147 24.99 -2.16 6.09
N SER A 148 25.04 -3.22 6.90
CA SER A 148 25.85 -4.41 6.59
C SER A 148 25.38 -5.18 5.36
N GLU A 149 24.14 -4.98 4.92
CA GLU A 149 23.56 -5.62 3.74
C GLU A 149 23.75 -4.78 2.45
N GLY A 150 24.26 -3.54 2.57
CA GLY A 150 24.55 -2.64 1.44
C GLY A 150 24.81 -1.18 1.85
#